data_AF-A0A535WRG8-F1
#
_entry.id   AF-A0A535WRG8-F1
#
_cell.length_a   1.000
_cell.length_b   1.000
_cell.length_c   1.000
_cell.angle_alpha   90.00
_cell.angle_beta   90.00
_cell.angle_gamma   90.00
#
_symmetry.space_group_name_H-M   'P 1'
#
loop_
_entity.id
_entity.type
_entity.pdbx_description
1 polymer ?
#
loop_
_entity_poly.entity_id
_entity_poly.type
_entity_poly.pdbx_seq_one_letter_code
_entity_poly.pdbx_strand_id
1 'polypeptide(L)'
;MIDGATWFPYQPTWFPTPPFPEYSSGHSTFSAAGAEILRLFTGSDRFGTSVTFSAGSSRTEPGTVPATDLTLGWGTFSAAADQAGLSRRYGGIHFEQGDVEARHAGRLVARQAWAKAETYFNGRA
;
A
#
# COMPACT_ATOMS: atom_id res chain seq x y z
N MET A 1 29.78 -2.50 -4.55
CA MET A 1 29.10 -1.43 -3.79
C MET A 1 28.79 -0.29 -4.74
N ILE A 2 27.69 0.42 -4.53
CA ILE A 2 27.35 1.62 -5.29
C ILE A 2 27.83 2.85 -4.53
N ASP A 3 28.11 3.96 -5.23
CA ASP A 3 28.30 5.25 -4.57
C ASP A 3 26.94 5.79 -4.12
N GLY A 4 26.79 6.06 -2.83
CA GLY A 4 25.55 6.58 -2.24
C GLY A 4 25.10 7.91 -2.83
N ALA A 5 26.03 8.75 -3.31
CA ALA A 5 25.70 10.01 -3.97
C ALA A 5 25.03 9.81 -5.34
N THR A 6 25.19 8.62 -5.94
CA THR A 6 24.59 8.25 -7.23
C THR A 6 23.34 7.39 -7.09
N TRP A 7 22.98 7.01 -5.86
CA TRP A 7 21.80 6.20 -5.60
C TRP A 7 20.53 7.02 -5.73
N PHE A 8 19.52 6.43 -6.36
CA PHE A 8 18.18 6.98 -6.45
C PHE A 8 17.14 5.90 -6.10
N PRO A 9 15.99 6.29 -5.50
CA PRO A 9 14.87 5.38 -5.32
C PRO A 9 14.33 4.90 -6.67
N TYR A 10 13.71 3.72 -6.69
CA TYR A 10 13.09 3.16 -7.89
C TYR A 10 11.76 3.87 -8.18
N GLN A 11 11.85 5.08 -8.72
CA GLN A 11 10.74 5.94 -9.11
C GLN A 11 11.08 6.70 -10.39
N PRO A 12 10.10 7.00 -11.26
CA PRO A 12 10.30 7.93 -12.35
C PRO A 12 10.71 9.30 -11.82
N THR A 13 11.59 10.01 -12.53
CA THR A 13 12.11 11.32 -12.11
C THR A 13 11.04 12.41 -12.00
N TRP A 14 9.90 12.25 -12.69
CA TRP A 14 8.74 13.13 -12.61
C TRP A 14 7.78 12.79 -11.45
N PHE A 15 8.02 11.68 -10.74
CA PHE A 15 7.28 11.29 -9.54
C PHE A 15 8.25 11.04 -8.37
N PRO A 16 8.91 12.10 -7.86
CA PRO A 16 9.94 11.97 -6.85
C PRO A 16 9.36 11.57 -5.49
N THR A 17 10.27 11.23 -4.57
CA THR A 17 9.95 11.02 -3.16
C THR A 17 9.19 12.23 -2.61
N PRO A 18 8.00 12.04 -2.01
CA PRO A 18 7.20 13.15 -1.52
C PRO A 18 7.92 14.01 -0.47
N PRO A 19 7.71 15.34 -0.45
CA PRO A 19 8.45 16.28 0.40
C PRO A 19 7.86 16.35 1.83
N PHE A 20 7.79 15.21 2.51
CA PHE A 20 7.37 15.12 3.91
C PHE A 20 8.23 14.09 4.67
N PRO A 21 8.26 14.11 6.02
CA PRO A 21 9.02 13.15 6.80
C PRO A 21 8.65 11.70 6.48
N GLU A 22 9.64 10.81 6.49
CA GLU A 22 9.45 9.39 6.14
C GLU A 22 8.51 8.67 7.12
N TYR A 23 8.64 8.96 8.41
CA TYR A 23 7.87 8.29 9.45
C TYR A 23 6.62 9.11 9.84
N SER A 24 5.42 8.52 9.84
CA SER A 24 5.05 7.16 9.38
C SER A 24 4.60 7.16 7.91
N SER A 25 4.64 6.01 7.23
CA SER A 25 4.19 5.93 5.83
C SER A 25 2.68 6.16 5.65
N GLY A 26 2.31 7.26 5.00
CA GLY A 26 0.91 7.55 4.69
C GLY A 26 0.24 6.48 3.81
N HIS A 27 0.95 5.96 2.79
CA HIS A 27 0.42 4.89 1.92
C HIS A 27 0.08 3.63 2.72
N SER A 28 0.99 3.18 3.58
CA SER A 28 0.78 2.03 4.47
C SER A 28 -0.41 2.25 5.41
N THR A 29 -0.55 3.45 5.99
CA THR A 29 -1.69 3.81 6.86
C THR A 29 -3.01 3.70 6.11
N PHE A 30 -3.13 4.35 4.94
CA PHE A 30 -4.39 4.37 4.19
C PHE A 30 -4.78 3.00 3.63
N SER A 31 -3.82 2.23 3.10
CA SER A 31 -4.11 0.89 2.59
C SER A 31 -4.55 -0.06 3.71
N ALA A 32 -3.89 -0.03 4.87
CA ALA A 32 -4.29 -0.84 6.01
C ALA A 32 -5.65 -0.42 6.59
N ALA A 33 -5.93 0.88 6.63
CA ALA A 33 -7.24 1.38 7.06
C ALA A 33 -8.34 0.93 6.10
N GLY A 34 -8.13 1.04 4.78
CA GLY A 34 -9.09 0.61 3.77
C GLY A 34 -9.38 -0.90 3.84
N ALA A 35 -8.34 -1.72 3.95
CA ALA A 35 -8.51 -3.17 4.11
C ALA A 35 -9.30 -3.53 5.37
N GLU A 36 -9.01 -2.87 6.50
CA GLU A 36 -9.72 -3.12 7.75
C GLU A 36 -11.19 -2.70 7.69
N ILE A 37 -11.51 -1.57 7.05
CA ILE A 37 -12.90 -1.16 6.80
C ILE A 37 -13.63 -2.19 5.94
N LEU A 38 -13.02 -2.67 4.84
CA LEU A 38 -13.63 -3.69 3.99
C LEU A 38 -13.85 -5.00 4.74
N ARG A 39 -12.91 -5.38 5.61
CA ARG A 39 -13.04 -6.56 6.47
C ARG A 39 -14.19 -6.42 7.47
N LEU A 40 -14.33 -5.26 8.11
CA LEU A 40 -15.41 -4.98 9.06
C LEU A 40 -16.76 -4.94 8.35
N PHE A 41 -16.84 -4.27 7.20
CA PHE A 41 -18.07 -4.12 6.43
C PHE A 41 -18.58 -5.43 5.85
N THR A 42 -17.69 -6.26 5.30
CA THR A 42 -18.08 -7.54 4.69
C THR A 42 -18.14 -8.70 5.68
N GLY A 43 -17.60 -8.51 6.90
CA GLY A 43 -17.40 -9.58 7.87
C GLY A 43 -16.32 -10.60 7.48
N SER A 44 -15.55 -10.35 6.41
CA SER A 44 -14.54 -11.28 5.89
C SER A 44 -13.30 -10.54 5.38
N ASP A 45 -12.12 -11.12 5.53
CA ASP A 45 -10.89 -10.57 4.93
C ASP A 45 -10.72 -11.00 3.47
N ARG A 46 -11.65 -11.78 2.90
CA ARG A 46 -11.52 -12.35 1.55
C ARG A 46 -11.56 -11.26 0.48
N PHE A 47 -10.57 -11.26 -0.40
CA PHE A 47 -10.52 -10.41 -1.59
C PHE A 47 -10.55 -11.25 -2.86
N GLY A 48 -9.54 -12.09 -3.07
CA GLY A 48 -9.49 -13.06 -4.16
C GLY A 48 -9.41 -12.43 -5.56
N THR A 49 -8.73 -11.29 -5.69
CA THR A 49 -8.54 -10.62 -6.99
C THR A 49 -7.10 -10.75 -7.50
N SER A 50 -6.91 -10.45 -8.78
CA SER A 50 -5.60 -10.32 -9.42
C SER A 50 -5.58 -9.18 -10.44
N VAL A 51 -4.37 -8.76 -10.80
CA VAL A 51 -4.11 -7.81 -11.88
C VAL A 51 -2.94 -8.34 -12.72
N THR A 52 -3.08 -8.24 -14.05
CA THR A 52 -2.02 -8.60 -15.00
C THR A 52 -1.41 -7.35 -15.59
N PHE A 53 -0.10 -7.27 -15.56
CA PHE A 53 0.72 -6.26 -16.22
C PHE A 53 1.37 -6.86 -17.45
N SER A 54 1.15 -6.26 -18.62
CA SER A 54 1.77 -6.73 -19.86
C SER A 54 3.29 -6.56 -19.84
N ALA A 55 4.01 -7.39 -20.60
CA ALA A 55 5.44 -7.24 -20.81
C ALA A 55 5.81 -5.80 -21.24
N GLY A 56 6.87 -5.25 -20.65
CA GLY A 56 7.38 -3.90 -20.94
C GLY A 56 6.50 -2.73 -20.49
N SER A 57 5.44 -2.97 -19.70
CA SER A 57 4.48 -1.93 -19.30
C SER A 57 4.92 -1.01 -18.13
N SER A 58 6.10 -1.23 -17.55
CA SER A 58 6.62 -0.39 -16.45
C SER A 58 6.77 1.06 -16.90
N ARG A 59 6.37 1.99 -16.02
CA ARG A 59 6.62 3.44 -16.23
C ARG A 59 8.02 3.86 -15.83
N THR A 60 8.72 3.06 -15.03
CA THR A 60 10.10 3.32 -14.60
C THR A 60 11.09 2.76 -15.62
N GLU A 61 10.80 1.59 -16.19
CA GLU A 61 11.64 0.92 -17.21
C GLU A 61 10.79 0.46 -18.41
N PRO A 62 10.28 1.41 -19.22
CA PRO A 62 9.38 1.10 -20.34
C PRO A 62 10.03 0.19 -21.38
N GLY A 63 9.26 -0.76 -21.91
CA GLY A 63 9.68 -1.72 -22.93
C GLY A 63 10.58 -2.86 -22.42
N THR A 64 11.00 -2.85 -21.15
CA THR A 64 11.90 -3.86 -20.59
C THR A 64 11.28 -4.60 -19.40
N VAL A 65 10.56 -3.90 -18.52
CA VAL A 65 9.98 -4.49 -17.31
C VAL A 65 8.45 -4.42 -17.36
N PRO A 66 7.72 -5.49 -16.97
CA PRO A 66 8.23 -6.84 -16.71
C PRO A 66 8.70 -7.52 -18.02
N ALA A 67 9.61 -8.49 -17.95
CA ALA A 67 10.16 -9.15 -19.14
C ALA A 67 9.11 -10.01 -19.89
N THR A 68 8.11 -10.50 -19.15
CA THR A 68 6.94 -11.20 -19.66
C THR A 68 5.71 -10.66 -18.94
N ASP A 69 4.51 -11.00 -19.40
CA ASP A 69 3.29 -10.69 -18.66
C ASP A 69 3.39 -11.20 -17.21
N LEU A 70 3.05 -10.33 -16.26
CA LEU A 70 3.17 -10.57 -14.82
C LEU A 70 1.80 -10.43 -14.17
N THR A 71 1.33 -11.48 -13.51
CA THR A 71 0.09 -11.43 -12.73
C THR A 71 0.39 -11.37 -11.24
N LEU A 72 -0.10 -10.33 -10.57
CA LEU A 72 -0.11 -10.23 -9.12
C LEU A 72 -1.50 -10.57 -8.59
N GLY A 73 -1.59 -11.29 -7.48
CA GLY A 73 -2.86 -11.71 -6.90
C GLY A 73 -2.85 -11.72 -5.38
N TRP A 74 -4.02 -11.47 -4.80
CA TRP A 74 -4.19 -11.36 -3.35
C TRP A 74 -5.44 -12.12 -2.89
N GLY A 75 -5.23 -13.08 -2.00
CA GLY A 75 -6.33 -13.82 -1.38
C GLY A 75 -7.16 -12.98 -0.41
N THR A 76 -6.55 -11.98 0.22
CA THR A 76 -7.19 -11.15 1.25
C THR A 76 -6.96 -9.65 1.07
N PHE A 77 -7.85 -8.84 1.67
CA PHE A 77 -7.67 -7.39 1.71
C PHE A 77 -6.40 -7.04 2.49
N SER A 78 -6.14 -7.74 3.60
CA SER A 78 -4.91 -7.56 4.38
C SER A 78 -3.65 -7.84 3.56
N ALA A 79 -3.62 -8.92 2.77
CA ALA A 79 -2.48 -9.23 1.91
C ALA A 79 -2.24 -8.16 0.83
N ALA A 80 -3.32 -7.59 0.27
CA ALA A 80 -3.23 -6.49 -0.67
C ALA A 80 -2.68 -5.21 -0.01
N ALA A 81 -3.15 -4.87 1.19
CA ALA A 81 -2.65 -3.72 1.95
C ALA A 81 -1.19 -3.89 2.39
N ASP A 82 -0.79 -5.10 2.79
CA ASP A 82 0.59 -5.41 3.16
C ASP A 82 1.54 -5.28 1.96
N GLN A 83 1.13 -5.76 0.78
CA GLN A 83 1.94 -5.58 -0.42
C GLN A 83 1.99 -4.10 -0.86
N ALA A 84 0.92 -3.32 -0.63
CA ALA A 84 0.94 -1.88 -0.88
C ALA A 84 1.98 -1.17 0.00
N GLY A 85 2.10 -1.51 1.28
CA GLY A 85 3.15 -1.00 2.17
C GLY A 85 4.55 -1.44 1.73
N LEU A 86 4.72 -2.73 1.44
CA LEU A 86 5.97 -3.30 0.95
C LEU A 86 6.44 -2.66 -0.36
N SER A 87 5.50 -2.26 -1.24
CA SER A 87 5.83 -1.58 -2.50
C SER A 87 6.62 -0.28 -2.28
N ARG A 88 6.44 0.39 -1.14
CA ARG A 88 7.15 1.64 -0.85
C ARG A 88 8.58 1.39 -0.38
N ARG A 89 8.82 0.24 0.24
CA ARG A 89 10.16 -0.25 0.58
C ARG A 89 10.90 -0.64 -0.70
N TYR A 90 10.26 -1.37 -1.60
CA TYR A 90 10.83 -1.71 -2.91
C TYR A 90 11.07 -0.47 -3.79
N GLY A 91 10.19 0.53 -3.71
CA GLY A 91 10.41 1.83 -4.34
C GLY A 91 11.55 2.65 -3.72
N GLY A 92 12.10 2.23 -2.58
CA GLY A 92 13.22 2.90 -1.91
C GLY A 92 12.86 4.17 -1.16
N ILE A 93 11.59 4.36 -0.77
CA ILE A 93 11.14 5.62 -0.14
C ILE A 93 10.62 5.49 1.30
N HIS A 94 10.55 4.26 1.83
CA HIS A 94 10.16 4.01 3.21
C HIS A 94 11.04 2.92 3.82
N PHE A 95 11.34 3.08 5.11
CA PHE A 95 11.96 2.05 5.92
C PHE A 95 10.91 1.07 6.44
N GLU A 96 11.35 -0.13 6.85
CA GLU A 96 10.46 -1.16 7.38
C GLU A 96 9.64 -0.69 8.58
N GLN A 97 10.28 0.05 9.49
CA GLN A 97 9.60 0.58 10.68
C GLN A 97 8.49 1.56 10.30
N GLY A 98 8.78 2.51 9.39
CA GLY A 98 7.80 3.49 8.89
C GLY A 98 6.61 2.85 8.17
N ASP A 99 6.80 1.69 7.55
CA ASP A 99 5.73 0.89 6.94
C ASP A 99 4.92 0.09 7.98
N VAL A 100 5.57 -0.75 8.79
CA VAL A 100 4.88 -1.69 9.70
C VAL A 100 4.08 -0.95 10.77
N GLU A 101 4.64 0.11 11.35
CA GLU A 101 3.96 0.90 12.38
C GLU A 101 2.81 1.73 11.79
N ALA A 102 2.96 2.23 10.56
CA ALA A 102 1.88 2.88 9.81
C ALA A 102 0.70 1.94 9.53
N ARG A 103 0.98 0.69 9.11
CA ARG A 103 -0.09 -0.32 8.92
C ARG A 103 -0.84 -0.60 10.21
N HIS A 104 -0.14 -0.66 11.35
CA HIS A 104 -0.76 -0.80 12.65
C HIS A 104 -1.67 0.40 12.98
N ALA A 105 -1.17 1.63 12.81
CA ALA A 105 -1.96 2.84 13.01
C ALA A 105 -3.21 2.88 12.11
N GLY A 106 -3.09 2.52 10.83
CA GLY A 106 -4.20 2.47 9.88
C GLY A 106 -5.35 1.58 10.33
N ARG A 107 -5.05 0.38 10.86
CA ARG A 107 -6.07 -0.53 11.40
C ARG A 107 -6.79 0.06 12.62
N LEU A 108 -6.08 0.78 13.49
CA LEU A 108 -6.68 1.46 14.65
C LEU A 108 -7.62 2.59 14.21
N VAL A 109 -7.19 3.41 13.25
CA VAL A 109 -8.01 4.49 12.66
C VAL A 109 -9.28 3.92 12.04
N ALA A 110 -9.17 2.83 11.27
CA ALA A 110 -10.33 2.17 10.67
C ALA A 110 -11.35 1.70 11.72
N ARG A 111 -10.90 1.09 12.82
CA ARG A 111 -11.80 0.64 13.89
C ARG A 111 -12.51 1.80 14.57
N GLN A 112 -11.83 2.92 14.80
CA GLN A 112 -12.45 4.13 15.36
C GLN A 112 -13.48 4.72 14.39
N ALA A 113 -13.12 4.83 13.10
CA ALA A 113 -14.02 5.32 12.07
C ALA A 113 -15.26 4.42 11.92
N TRP A 114 -15.08 3.10 11.92
CA TRP A 114 -16.15 2.11 11.86
C TRP A 114 -17.10 2.23 13.05
N ALA A 115 -16.57 2.29 14.28
CA ALA A 115 -17.39 2.43 15.49
C ALA A 115 -18.25 3.70 15.44
N LYS A 116 -17.70 4.82 14.92
CA LYS A 116 -18.49 6.04 14.72
C LYS A 116 -19.54 5.86 13.61
N ALA A 117 -19.19 5.23 12.49
CA ALA A 117 -20.12 4.94 11.40
C ALA A 117 -21.32 4.09 11.87
N GLU A 118 -21.08 3.10 12.72
CA GLU A 118 -22.14 2.26 13.31
C GLU A 118 -23.15 3.06 14.13
N THR A 119 -22.76 4.19 14.76
CA THR A 119 -23.72 5.07 15.45
C THR A 119 -24.72 5.68 14.48
N TYR A 120 -24.27 6.04 13.27
CA TYR A 120 -25.15 6.56 12.23
C TYR A 120 -26.01 5.45 11.62
N PHE A 121 -25.41 4.30 11.29
CA PHE A 121 -26.15 3.17 10.69
C PHE A 121 -27.27 2.65 11.58
N ASN A 122 -27.07 2.70 12.90
CA ASN A 122 -28.06 2.22 13.88
C ASN A 122 -28.98 3.33 14.42
N GLY A 123 -28.90 4.56 13.89
CA GLY A 123 -29.76 5.67 14.31
C GLY A 123 -29.54 6.15 15.75
N ARG A 124 -28.30 6.07 16.26
CA ARG A 124 -27.90 6.44 17.64
C ARG A 124 -26.93 7.63 17.69
N ALA A 125 -26.80 8.37 16.58
CA ALA A 125 -25.82 9.43 16.41
C ALA A 125 -26.24 10.77 17.03
#